data_AF-A0A3M1A6P3-F1
#
_entry.id   AF-A0A3M1A6P3-F1
#
_cell.length_a   1.000
_cell.length_b   1.000
_cell.length_c   1.000
_cell.angle_alpha   90.00
_cell.angle_beta   90.00
_cell.angle_gamma   90.00
#
_symmetry.space_group_name_H-M   'P 1'
#
loop_
_entity.id
_entity.type
_entity.pdbx_description
1 polymer ?
#
loop_
_entity_poly.entity_id
_entity_poly.type
_entity_poly.pdbx_seq_one_letter_code
_entity_poly.pdbx_strand_id
1 'polypeptide(L)'
;MDKLADDVDWDDAHQESPNPVLWLQPQGGKKGVTGFFQIVQENLEIYRFGVNALAEGSDAVVALFDFEAAVKRTGNWRKGQWLARKFGP
;
A
#
# COMPACT_ATOMS: atom_id res chain seq x y z
N MET A 1 6.22 2.27 -12.69
CA MET A 1 4.84 2.81 -12.76
C MET A 1 4.09 2.37 -14.02
N ASP A 2 4.78 1.74 -14.97
CA ASP A 2 4.27 1.41 -16.32
C ASP A 2 3.18 0.32 -16.36
N LYS A 3 2.92 -0.34 -15.22
CA LYS A 3 1.87 -1.38 -15.06
C LYS A 3 0.57 -0.85 -14.43
N LEU A 4 0.52 0.44 -14.15
CA LEU A 4 -0.65 1.13 -13.61
C LEU A 4 -1.39 1.88 -14.72
N ALA A 5 -2.71 1.95 -14.62
CA ALA A 5 -3.50 2.92 -15.36
C ALA A 5 -3.10 4.35 -14.96
N ASP A 6 -3.28 5.32 -15.86
CA ASP A 6 -2.93 6.73 -15.57
C ASP A 6 -3.80 7.31 -14.44
N ASP A 7 -5.06 6.89 -14.42
CA ASP A 7 -6.15 7.27 -13.52
C ASP A 7 -6.41 6.22 -12.43
N VAL A 8 -5.43 5.35 -12.13
CA VAL A 8 -5.56 4.32 -11.09
C VAL A 8 -6.14 4.89 -9.79
N ASP A 9 -7.25 4.31 -9.35
CA ASP A 9 -7.79 4.58 -8.02
C ASP A 9 -6.93 3.85 -6.98
N TRP A 10 -6.32 4.61 -6.07
CA TRP A 10 -5.37 4.11 -5.08
C TRP A 10 -5.86 4.48 -3.68
N ASP A 11 -6.91 3.80 -3.27
CA ASP A 11 -7.51 3.98 -1.96
C ASP A 11 -6.96 2.94 -0.96
N ASP A 12 -6.55 3.42 0.21
CA ASP A 12 -6.44 2.56 1.39
C ASP A 12 -7.82 2.60 2.06
N ALA A 13 -8.37 1.44 2.45
CA ALA A 13 -9.71 1.32 3.05
C ALA A 13 -9.90 2.06 4.40
N HIS A 14 -8.99 2.96 4.76
CA HIS A 14 -9.04 3.83 5.92
C HIS A 14 -9.38 5.26 5.48
N GLN A 15 -10.68 5.55 5.41
CA GLN A 15 -11.25 6.83 4.99
C GLN A 15 -11.16 7.95 6.03
N GLU A 16 -10.43 7.76 7.14
CA GLU A 16 -10.25 8.83 8.12
C GLU A 16 -9.39 9.94 7.53
N SER A 17 -9.92 11.16 7.49
CA SER A 17 -9.20 12.34 7.03
C SER A 17 -9.25 13.46 8.08
N PRO A 18 -8.10 13.92 8.60
CA PRO A 18 -6.74 13.44 8.30
C PRO A 18 -6.43 12.11 9.01
N ASN A 19 -5.83 11.15 8.31
CA ASN A 19 -5.37 9.91 8.93
C ASN A 19 -4.11 10.21 9.76
N PRO A 20 -3.99 9.73 11.02
CA PRO A 20 -2.77 9.92 11.82
C PRO A 20 -1.55 9.19 11.26
N VAL A 21 -1.74 8.26 10.31
CA VAL A 21 -0.68 7.53 9.62
C VAL A 21 -0.38 8.20 8.28
N LEU A 22 0.85 8.72 8.13
CA LEU A 22 1.25 9.58 7.01
C LEU A 22 1.14 8.92 5.63
N TRP A 23 1.29 7.60 5.54
CA TRP A 23 1.15 6.87 4.28
C TRP A 23 -0.27 6.41 3.98
N LEU A 24 -1.22 6.51 4.91
CA LEU A 24 -2.63 6.14 4.72
C LEU A 24 -3.48 7.38 4.40
N GLN A 25 -3.08 8.15 3.39
CA GLN A 25 -3.82 9.32 2.93
C GLN A 25 -4.53 8.99 1.62
N PRO A 26 -5.69 9.62 1.31
CA PRO A 26 -6.35 9.46 0.02
C PRO A 26 -5.41 9.88 -1.11
N GLN A 27 -5.10 8.99 -2.05
CA GLN A 27 -4.25 9.27 -3.20
C GLN A 27 -4.88 8.73 -4.49
N GLY A 28 -4.51 9.27 -5.64
CA GLY A 28 -5.06 8.84 -6.92
C GLY A 28 -4.11 9.11 -8.09
N GLY A 29 -4.29 8.32 -9.14
CA GLY A 29 -3.46 8.32 -10.33
C GLY A 29 -2.00 7.93 -10.04
N LYS A 30 -1.19 7.81 -11.10
CA LYS A 30 0.24 7.42 -10.98
C LYS A 30 1.05 8.32 -10.03
N LYS A 31 0.71 9.61 -9.97
CA LYS A 31 1.38 10.56 -9.08
C LYS A 31 1.10 10.24 -7.61
N GLY A 32 -0.15 9.93 -7.27
CA GLY A 32 -0.54 9.52 -5.92
C GLY A 32 0.18 8.23 -5.50
N VAL A 33 0.17 7.21 -6.35
CA VAL A 33 0.89 5.96 -6.05
C VAL A 33 2.39 6.19 -5.84
N THR A 34 3.00 7.05 -6.65
CA THR A 34 4.42 7.42 -6.47
C THR A 34 4.65 8.13 -5.14
N GLY A 35 3.78 9.08 -4.77
CA GLY A 35 3.86 9.79 -3.49
C GLY A 35 3.69 8.86 -2.30
N PHE A 36 2.77 7.91 -2.36
CA PHE A 36 2.60 6.86 -1.35
C PHE A 36 3.92 6.10 -1.11
N PHE A 37 4.54 5.58 -2.17
CA PHE A 37 5.78 4.80 -2.03
C PHE A 37 6.97 5.65 -1.59
N GLN A 38 7.02 6.95 -1.95
CA GLN A 38 8.01 7.88 -1.42
C GLN A 38 7.86 8.06 0.09
N ILE A 39 6.65 8.32 0.58
CA ILE A 39 6.38 8.47 2.02
C ILE A 39 6.74 7.19 2.77
N VAL A 40 6.38 6.02 2.23
CA VAL A 40 6.75 4.71 2.79
C VAL A 40 8.27 4.56 2.87
N GLN A 41 8.98 4.84 1.78
CA GLN A 41 10.45 4.74 1.74
C GLN A 41 11.13 5.68 2.75
N GLU A 42 10.61 6.90 2.91
CA GLU A 42 11.17 7.90 3.81
C GLU A 42 10.93 7.56 5.29
N ASN A 43 9.79 6.93 5.62
CA ASN A 43 9.35 6.77 7.00
C ASN A 43 9.49 5.34 7.55
N LEU A 44 9.54 4.32 6.69
CA LEU A 44 9.55 2.91 7.10
C LEU A 44 10.87 2.23 6.70
N GLU A 45 11.41 1.45 7.63
CA GLU A 45 12.41 0.44 7.35
C GLU A 45 11.71 -0.91 7.21
N ILE A 46 11.74 -1.49 6.01
CA ILE A 46 11.02 -2.72 5.68
C ILE A 46 11.97 -3.91 5.84
N TYR A 47 11.63 -4.84 6.73
CA TYR A 47 12.42 -6.05 6.97
C TYR A 47 11.89 -7.26 6.20
N ARG A 48 10.56 -7.32 6.01
CA ARG A 48 9.93 -8.43 5.31
C ARG A 48 8.74 -7.95 4.50
N PHE A 49 8.68 -8.40 3.26
CA PHE A 49 7.50 -8.35 2.41
C PHE A 49 7.36 -9.71 1.73
N GLY A 50 6.22 -10.37 1.92
CA GLY A 50 5.98 -11.69 1.33
C GLY A 50 4.53 -11.84 0.89
N VAL A 51 4.31 -12.18 -0.37
CA VAL A 51 2.98 -12.52 -0.87
C VAL A 51 2.67 -13.96 -0.50
N ASN A 52 1.65 -14.13 0.34
CA ASN A 52 1.25 -15.43 0.88
C ASN A 52 0.26 -16.15 -0.04
N ALA A 53 -0.64 -15.39 -0.68
CA ALA A 53 -1.62 -15.92 -1.60
C ALA A 53 -2.02 -14.88 -2.65
N LEU A 54 -2.36 -15.36 -3.83
CA LEU A 54 -2.98 -14.60 -4.90
C LEU A 54 -4.30 -15.29 -5.26
N ALA A 55 -5.35 -14.49 -5.42
CA ALA A 55 -6.60 -14.93 -6.01
C ALA A 55 -6.93 -14.04 -7.21
N GLU A 56 -7.13 -14.65 -8.36
CA GLU A 56 -7.48 -13.98 -9.60
C GLU A 56 -8.97 -14.22 -9.92
N GLY A 57 -9.68 -13.15 -10.22
CA GLY A 57 -11.00 -13.16 -10.84
C GLY A 57 -10.95 -12.54 -12.24
N SER A 58 -12.09 -12.44 -12.91
CA SER A 58 -12.17 -11.88 -14.27
C SER A 58 -11.58 -10.47 -14.36
N ASP A 59 -11.88 -9.63 -13.36
CA ASP A 59 -11.57 -8.20 -13.37
C ASP A 59 -10.88 -7.76 -12.09
N ALA A 60 -10.31 -8.70 -11.32
CA ALA A 60 -9.59 -8.35 -10.10
C ALA A 60 -8.53 -9.36 -9.73
N VAL A 61 -7.43 -8.86 -9.17
CA VAL A 61 -6.44 -9.69 -8.46
C VAL A 61 -6.39 -9.24 -7.01
N VAL A 62 -6.50 -10.20 -6.11
CA VAL A 62 -6.38 -10.01 -4.67
C VAL A 62 -5.07 -10.65 -4.21
N ALA A 63 -4.26 -9.90 -3.47
CA ALA A 63 -3.03 -10.39 -2.86
C ALA A 63 -3.14 -10.33 -1.34
N LEU A 64 -2.90 -11.47 -0.70
CA LEU A 64 -2.65 -11.54 0.74
C LEU A 64 -1.14 -11.49 0.95
N PHE A 65 -0.65 -10.57 1.77
CA PHE A 65 0.78 -10.44 2.03
C PHE A 65 1.09 -10.15 3.49
N ASP A 66 2.26 -10.62 3.92
CA ASP A 66 2.88 -10.25 5.18
C ASP A 66 3.80 -9.05 4.97
N PHE A 67 3.75 -8.12 5.92
CA PHE A 67 4.59 -6.95 5.95
C PHE A 67 5.13 -6.73 7.37
N GLU A 68 6.46 -6.65 7.49
CA GLU A 68 7.15 -6.31 8.73
C GLU A 68 8.03 -5.09 8.50
N ALA A 69 7.78 -4.03 9.26
CA ALA A 69 8.52 -2.77 9.14
C ALA A 69 8.58 -1.99 10.46
N ALA A 70 9.66 -1.24 10.66
CA ALA A 70 9.77 -0.27 11.74
C ALA A 70 9.57 1.16 11.23
N VAL A 71 8.93 2.00 12.05
CA VAL A 71 8.86 3.44 11.79
C VAL A 71 10.20 4.07 12.15
N LYS A 72 10.98 4.49 11.15
CA LYS A 72 12.35 5.00 11.31
C LYS A 72 12.49 6.05 12.40
N ARG A 73 11.54 6.99 12.46
CA ARG A 73 11.56 8.09 13.45
C ARG A 73 11.48 7.62 14.91
N THR A 74 10.82 6.49 15.17
CA THR A 74 10.51 6.04 16.54
C THR A 74 11.13 4.70 16.90
N GLY A 75 11.58 3.92 15.91
CA GLY A 75 11.98 2.53 16.09
C GLY A 75 10.81 1.57 16.40
N ASN A 76 9.58 2.06 16.48
CA ASN A 76 8.42 1.22 16.76
C ASN A 76 8.19 0.22 15.64
N TRP A 77 8.18 -1.06 16.01
CA TRP A 77 8.04 -2.18 15.09
C TRP A 77 6.57 -2.58 14.92
N ARG A 78 6.16 -2.87 13.69
CA ARG A 78 4.85 -3.42 13.35
C ARG A 78 5.02 -4.70 12.54
N LYS A 79 4.22 -5.71 12.89
CA LYS A 79 3.99 -6.93 12.13
C LYS A 79 2.51 -7.02 11.82
N GLY A 80 2.15 -7.24 10.57
CA GLY A 80 0.75 -7.36 10.16
C GLY A 80 0.59 -8.15 8.87
N GLN A 81 -0.60 -8.72 8.72
CA GLN A 81 -1.08 -9.30 7.47
C GLN A 81 -2.01 -8.30 6.79
N TRP A 82 -1.85 -8.11 5.50
CA TRP A 82 -2.55 -7.09 4.72
C TRP A 82 -3.19 -7.69 3.48
N LEU A 83 -4.32 -7.12 3.08
CA LEU A 83 -5.08 -7.51 1.89
C LEU A 83 -5.07 -6.36 0.88
N ALA A 84 -4.45 -6.56 -0.27
CA ALA A 84 -4.52 -5.61 -1.38
C ALA A 84 -5.46 -6.13 -2.47
N ARG A 85 -6.27 -5.25 -3.04
CA ARG A 85 -7.16 -5.53 -4.16
C ARG A 85 -6.83 -4.62 -5.32
N LYS A 86 -6.57 -5.20 -6.49
CA LYS A 86 -6.45 -4.46 -7.75
C LYS A 86 -7.70 -4.74 -8.59
N PHE A 87 -8.38 -3.70 -9.03
CA PHE A 87 -9.37 -3.82 -10.10
C PHE A 87 -8.66 -3.80 -11.46
N GLY A 88 -9.09 -4.69 -12.35
CA GLY A 88 -8.77 -4.68 -13.78
C GLY A 88 -9.33 -3.43 -14.46
N PRO A 89 -9.00 -3.21 -15.75
CA PRO A 89 -9.19 -1.93 -16.43
C PRO A 89 -10.60 -1.34 -16.28
#